data_AF-A0A2D7ZU90-F1
#
_entry.id   AF-A0A2D7ZU90-F1
#
_cell.length_a   1.000
_cell.length_b   1.000
_cell.length_c   1.000
_cell.angle_alpha   90.00
_cell.angle_beta   90.00
_cell.angle_gamma   90.00
#
_symmetry.space_group_name_H-M   'P 1'
#
loop_
_entity.id
_entity.type
_entity.pdbx_description
1 polymer ?
#
loop_
_entity_poly.entity_id
_entity_poly.type
_entity_poly.pdbx_seq_one_letter_code
_entity_poly.pdbx_strand_id
1 'polypeptide(L)'
;EASESGEIISQDDMRDIYTKVFEVAIVNASLSRDEFRVLANLRDQFDIEDRLHEEIEHELREMMKEKYGDKAMIDTLMDTLKDSVGLVGDLFDTFRKKTPEGDDR
;
A
#
# COMPACT_ATOMS: atom_id res chain seq x y z
N GLU A 1 -29.94 18.01 7.28
CA GLU A 1 -28.60 18.38 7.75
C GLU A 1 -27.67 18.29 6.55
N ALA A 2 -26.96 19.38 6.20
CA ALA A 2 -25.98 19.34 5.12
C ALA A 2 -24.69 18.78 5.72
N SER A 3 -24.28 17.57 5.34
CA SER A 3 -22.95 17.07 5.71
C SER A 3 -21.91 18.03 5.17
N GLU A 4 -21.01 18.49 6.04
CA GLU A 4 -19.82 19.21 5.63
C GLU A 4 -19.04 18.34 4.64
N SER A 5 -18.75 18.89 3.46
CA SER A 5 -17.87 18.25 2.50
C SER A 5 -16.49 18.08 3.14
N GLY A 6 -15.93 16.88 3.09
CA GLY A 6 -14.63 16.58 3.66
C GLY A 6 -13.50 17.40 3.02
N GLU A 7 -12.34 17.40 3.68
CA GLU A 7 -11.12 18.05 3.19
C GLU A 7 -10.52 17.26 2.01
N ILE A 8 -10.05 17.98 0.98
CA ILE A 8 -9.34 17.38 -0.14
C ILE A 8 -7.91 17.09 0.29
N ILE A 9 -7.52 15.83 0.24
CA ILE A 9 -6.16 15.37 0.57
C ILE A 9 -5.26 15.60 -0.65
N SER A 10 -4.05 16.11 -0.45
CA SER A 10 -3.09 16.30 -1.55
C SER A 10 -2.47 14.96 -2.00
N GLN A 11 -1.91 14.91 -3.20
CA GLN A 11 -1.23 13.71 -3.70
C GLN A 11 -0.02 13.30 -2.84
N ASP A 12 0.71 14.28 -2.31
CA ASP A 12 1.82 14.02 -1.39
C ASP A 12 1.30 13.43 -0.07
N ASP A 13 0.20 13.94 0.46
CA ASP A 13 -0.43 13.40 1.68
C ASP A 13 -0.98 11.98 1.45
N MET A 14 -1.57 11.71 0.28
CA MET A 14 -2.04 10.37 -0.09
C MET A 14 -0.88 9.36 -0.13
N ARG A 15 0.24 9.75 -0.75
CA ARG A 15 1.48 8.96 -0.74
C ARG A 15 1.97 8.71 0.68
N ASP A 16 2.03 9.75 1.51
CA ASP A 16 2.50 9.64 2.90
C ASP A 16 1.60 8.74 3.75
N ILE A 17 0.28 8.86 3.59
CA ILE A 17 -0.69 8.00 4.28
C ILE A 17 -0.49 6.54 3.84
N TYR A 18 -0.39 6.29 2.53
CA TYR A 18 -0.16 4.95 2.00
C TYR A 18 1.12 4.33 2.55
N THR A 19 2.24 5.05 2.50
CA THR A 19 3.54 4.61 3.01
C THR A 19 3.47 4.24 4.50
N LYS A 20 2.80 5.06 5.32
CA LYS A 20 2.63 4.78 6.77
C LYS A 20 1.77 3.55 7.03
N VAL A 21 0.67 3.38 6.31
CA VAL A 21 -0.19 2.18 6.45
C VAL A 21 0.61 0.93 6.06
N PHE A 22 1.41 1.02 5.00
CA PHE A 22 2.25 -0.08 4.55
C PHE A 22 3.35 -0.41 5.55
N GLU A 23 4.05 0.59 6.09
CA GLU A 23 5.04 0.42 7.17
C GLU A 23 4.44 -0.37 8.35
N VAL A 24 3.27 0.08 8.83
CA VAL A 24 2.60 -0.53 9.99
C VAL A 24 2.20 -1.99 9.71
N ALA A 25 1.70 -2.28 8.51
CA ALA A 25 1.34 -3.64 8.11
C ALA A 25 2.55 -4.59 8.14
N ILE A 26 3.71 -4.13 7.64
CA ILE A 26 4.94 -4.92 7.61
C ILE A 26 5.52 -5.12 9.02
N VAL A 27 5.62 -4.05 9.82
CA VAL A 27 6.24 -4.09 11.16
C VAL A 27 5.44 -4.96 12.13
N ASN A 28 4.11 -4.90 12.06
CA ASN A 28 3.26 -5.70 12.94
C ASN A 28 3.18 -7.17 12.49
N ALA A 29 3.84 -7.54 11.38
CA ALA A 29 3.64 -8.82 10.69
C ALA A 29 2.15 -9.12 10.45
N SER A 30 1.35 -8.06 10.34
CA SER A 30 -0.10 -8.13 10.25
C SER A 30 -0.44 -8.11 8.76
N LEU A 31 -0.15 -9.26 8.15
CA LEU A 31 -0.19 -9.45 6.69
C LEU A 31 -1.15 -10.57 6.36
N SER A 32 -2.32 -10.49 6.98
CA SER A 32 -3.45 -11.28 6.52
C SER A 32 -3.86 -10.81 5.12
N ARG A 33 -4.54 -11.70 4.40
CA ARG A 33 -5.07 -11.41 3.07
C ARG A 33 -6.02 -10.21 3.04
N ASP A 34 -6.66 -9.91 4.17
CA ASP A 34 -7.58 -8.79 4.28
C ASP A 34 -6.83 -7.46 4.44
N GLU A 35 -5.69 -7.44 5.11
CA GLU A 35 -4.83 -6.26 5.19
C GLU A 35 -4.22 -5.91 3.83
N PHE A 36 -3.84 -6.92 3.04
CA PHE A 36 -3.42 -6.70 1.66
C PHE A 36 -4.52 -6.16 0.75
N ARG A 37 -5.78 -6.54 0.99
CA ARG A 37 -6.91 -5.95 0.27
C ARG A 37 -7.12 -4.49 0.63
N VAL A 38 -6.94 -4.12 1.90
CA VAL A 38 -7.00 -2.72 2.34
C VAL A 38 -5.91 -1.91 1.66
N LEU A 39 -4.67 -2.42 1.60
CA LEU A 39 -3.56 -1.78 0.88
C LEU A 39 -3.84 -1.64 -0.61
N ALA A 40 -4.30 -2.70 -1.29
CA ALA A 40 -4.64 -2.65 -2.71
C ALA A 40 -5.78 -1.66 -3.01
N ASN A 41 -6.77 -1.58 -2.12
CA ASN A 41 -7.87 -0.62 -2.25
C ASN A 41 -7.41 0.83 -1.98
N LEU A 42 -6.56 1.06 -0.97
CA LEU A 42 -5.97 2.38 -0.73
C LEU A 42 -5.13 2.84 -1.91
N ARG A 43 -4.35 1.92 -2.48
CA ARG A 43 -3.52 2.16 -3.66
C ARG A 43 -4.36 2.63 -4.85
N ASP A 44 -5.49 1.98 -5.10
CA ASP A 44 -6.45 2.35 -6.14
C ASP A 44 -7.12 3.72 -5.86
N GLN A 45 -7.56 3.96 -4.63
CA GLN A 45 -8.19 5.23 -4.26
C GLN A 45 -7.26 6.44 -4.33
N PHE A 46 -5.97 6.22 -4.11
CA PHE A 46 -4.94 7.26 -4.15
C PHE A 46 -4.24 7.37 -5.51
N ASP A 47 -4.65 6.58 -6.50
CA ASP A 47 -4.06 6.55 -7.83
C ASP A 47 -2.53 6.30 -7.82
N ILE A 48 -2.09 5.40 -6.94
CA ILE A 48 -0.67 5.05 -6.79
C ILE A 48 -0.30 4.00 -7.84
N GLU A 49 0.29 4.48 -8.94
CA GLU A 49 0.78 3.64 -10.04
C GLU A 49 1.93 2.70 -9.61
N ASP A 50 2.20 1.67 -10.42
CA ASP A 50 3.21 0.64 -10.14
C ASP A 50 4.59 1.25 -9.82
N ARG A 51 5.02 2.24 -10.60
CA ARG A 51 6.30 2.89 -10.39
C ARG A 51 6.38 3.57 -9.02
N LEU A 52 5.34 4.29 -8.61
CA LEU A 52 5.31 4.97 -7.33
C LEU A 52 5.25 3.96 -6.18
N HIS A 53 4.53 2.86 -6.37
CA HIS A 53 4.47 1.76 -5.43
C HIS A 53 5.84 1.10 -5.22
N GLU A 54 6.59 0.85 -6.29
CA GLU A 54 7.97 0.33 -6.24
C GLU A 54 8.93 1.32 -5.55
N GLU A 55 8.79 2.63 -5.81
CA GLU A 55 9.57 3.67 -5.13
C GLU A 55 9.29 3.67 -3.60
N ILE A 56 8.03 3.58 -3.19
CA ILE A 56 7.62 3.49 -1.78
C ILE A 56 8.16 2.20 -1.13
N GLU A 57 8.09 1.06 -1.83
CA GLU A 57 8.66 -0.20 -1.37
C GLU A 57 10.16 -0.06 -1.09
N HIS A 58 10.89 0.54 -2.04
CA HIS A 58 12.33 0.77 -1.89
C HIS A 58 12.64 1.70 -0.70
N GLU A 59 11.88 2.76 -0.52
CA GLU A 59 12.01 3.67 0.63
C GLU A 59 11.77 2.95 1.96
N LEU A 60 10.70 2.15 2.05
CA LEU A 60 10.41 1.32 3.23
C LEU A 60 11.57 0.36 3.49
N ARG A 61 12.13 -0.25 2.44
CA ARG A 61 13.24 -1.18 2.55
C ARG A 61 14.47 -0.55 3.21
N GLU A 62 14.83 0.64 2.78
CA GLU A 62 15.98 1.36 3.33
C GLU A 62 15.69 1.86 4.75
N MET A 63 14.51 2.43 5.01
CA MET A 63 14.10 2.86 6.35
C MET A 63 14.12 1.71 7.37
N MET A 64 13.68 0.52 6.97
CA MET A 64 13.69 -0.66 7.86
C MET A 64 15.11 -1.12 8.19
N LYS A 65 16.04 -1.08 7.22
CA LYS A 65 17.45 -1.43 7.47
C LYS A 65 18.12 -0.45 8.43
N GLU A 66 17.75 0.84 8.37
CA GLU A 66 18.29 1.87 9.26
C GLU A 66 17.67 1.81 10.66
N LYS A 67 16.37 1.54 10.75
CA LYS A 67 15.59 1.57 12.00
C LYS A 67 15.71 0.30 12.84
N TYR A 68 15.95 -0.86 12.20
CA TYR A 68 16.03 -2.15 12.88
C TYR A 68 17.46 -2.70 12.81
N GLY A 69 18.08 -2.90 13.97
CA GLY A 69 19.47 -3.38 14.06
C GLY A 69 19.63 -4.91 14.12
N ASP A 70 18.53 -5.66 14.23
CA ASP A 70 18.57 -7.12 14.31
C ASP A 70 18.50 -7.73 12.91
N LYS A 71 19.55 -8.45 12.51
CA LYS A 71 19.66 -9.04 11.18
C LYS A 71 18.54 -10.03 10.88
N ALA A 72 18.11 -10.85 11.85
CA ALA A 72 17.06 -11.83 11.62
C ALA A 72 15.69 -11.16 11.44
N MET A 73 15.46 -10.07 12.17
CA MET A 73 14.26 -9.24 11.99
C MET A 73 14.26 -8.56 10.62
N ILE A 74 15.38 -7.97 10.20
CA ILE A 74 15.51 -7.37 8.87
C ILE A 74 15.21 -8.41 7.79
N ASP A 75 15.85 -9.57 7.81
CA ASP A 75 15.66 -10.61 6.80
C ASP A 75 14.17 -11.01 6.70
N THR A 76 13.50 -11.17 7.84
CA THR A 76 12.04 -11.47 7.89
C THR A 76 11.21 -10.34 7.28
N LEU A 77 11.48 -9.08 7.62
CA LEU A 77 10.78 -7.91 7.07
C LEU A 77 11.03 -7.77 5.56
N MET A 78 12.23 -8.10 5.08
CA MET A 78 12.58 -8.04 3.65
C MET A 78 11.83 -9.10 2.84
N ASP A 79 11.78 -10.34 3.35
CA ASP A 79 11.01 -11.43 2.71
C ASP A 79 9.53 -11.07 2.66
N THR A 80 9.03 -10.53 3.76
CA THR A 80 7.67 -10.07 3.92
C THR A 80 7.31 -8.93 2.96
N LEU A 81 8.19 -7.95 2.80
CA LEU A 81 8.03 -6.85 1.85
C LEU A 81 7.94 -7.39 0.42
N LYS A 82 8.83 -8.31 0.05
CA LYS A 82 8.84 -8.92 -1.28
C LYS A 82 7.55 -9.70 -1.58
N ASP A 83 7.05 -10.46 -0.60
CA ASP A 83 5.80 -11.21 -0.74
C ASP A 83 4.59 -10.26 -0.85
N SER A 84 4.61 -9.13 -0.12
CA SER A 84 3.54 -8.14 -0.14
C SER A 84 3.36 -7.46 -1.51
N VAL A 85 4.44 -7.17 -2.22
CA VAL A 85 4.41 -6.49 -3.51
C VAL A 85 3.70 -7.34 -4.56
N GLY A 86 4.01 -8.64 -4.61
CA GLY A 86 3.33 -9.57 -5.51
C GLY A 86 1.84 -9.69 -5.21
N LEU A 87 1.48 -9.88 -3.94
CA LEU A 87 0.08 -10.02 -3.52
C LEU A 87 -0.75 -8.75 -3.72
N VAL A 88 -0.20 -7.59 -3.37
CA VAL A 88 -0.87 -6.29 -3.55
C VAL A 88 -1.01 -6.00 -5.04
N GLY A 89 0.01 -6.30 -5.86
CA GLY A 89 -0.06 -6.18 -7.31
C GLY A 89 -1.20 -7.02 -7.91
N ASP A 90 -1.27 -8.30 -7.57
CA ASP A 90 -2.33 -9.20 -8.06
C ASP A 90 -3.75 -8.75 -7.64
N LEU A 91 -3.88 -8.29 -6.39
CA LEU A 91 -5.14 -7.77 -5.86
C LEU A 91 -5.52 -6.44 -6.53
N PHE A 92 -4.56 -5.54 -6.70
CA PHE A 92 -4.73 -4.26 -7.38
C PHE A 92 -5.20 -4.46 -8.82
N ASP A 93 -4.57 -5.36 -9.54
CA ASP A 93 -4.97 -5.76 -10.90
C ASP A 93 -6.42 -6.26 -10.94
N THR A 94 -6.84 -7.03 -9.92
CA THR A 94 -8.20 -7.52 -9.80
C THR A 94 -9.21 -6.40 -9.54
N PHE A 95 -8.84 -5.40 -8.72
CA PHE A 95 -9.68 -4.22 -8.48
C PHE A 95 -9.80 -3.37 -9.74
N ARG A 96 -8.69 -3.08 -10.42
CA ARG A 96 -8.68 -2.28 -11.65
C ARG A 96 -9.40 -2.95 -12.82
N LYS A 97 -9.26 -4.27 -12.98
CA LYS A 97 -9.97 -5.06 -14.01
C LYS A 97 -11.47 -5.18 -13.77
N LYS A 98 -11.97 -4.96 -12.55
CA LYS A 98 -13.41 -4.82 -12.30
C LYS A 98 -13.97 -3.48 -12.81
N THR A 99 -13.12 -2.53 -13.18
CA THR A 99 -13.49 -1.17 -13.52
C THR A 99 -13.28 -0.79 -15.00
N PRO A 100 -13.54 -1.69 -15.98
CA PRO A 100 -14.07 -1.17 -17.25
C PRO A 100 -15.08 -2.13 -17.90
N GLU A 101 -16.36 -1.76 -17.90
CA GLU A 101 -17.24 -1.66 -19.08
C GLU A 101 -18.62 -1.15 -18.62
N GLY A 102 -19.14 -0.16 -19.35
CA GLY A 102 -20.16 0.78 -18.86
C GLY A 102 -21.55 0.20 -18.59
N ASP A 103 -22.24 0.83 -17.64
CA ASP A 103 -23.71 0.93 -17.67
C ASP A 103 -24.04 2.34 -18.18
N ASP A 104 -23.95 2.49 -19.50
CA ASP A 104 -24.70 3.49 -20.25
C ASP A 104 -26.13 2.94 -20.33
N ARG A 105 -27.02 3.48 -19.49
CA ARG A 105 -28.48 3.26 -19.54
C ARG A 105 -29.22 4.55 -19.21
#